data_AF-A0A2W4RIR8-F1
#
_entry.id   AF-A0A2W4RIR8-F1
#
_cell.length_a   1.000
_cell.length_b   1.000
_cell.length_c   1.000
_cell.angle_alpha   90.00
_cell.angle_beta   90.00
_cell.angle_gamma   90.00
#
_symmetry.space_group_name_H-M   'P 1'
#
loop_
_entity.id
_entity.type
_entity.pdbx_description
1 polymer ?
#
loop_
_entity_poly.entity_id
_entity_poly.type
_entity_poly.pdbx_seq_one_letter_code
_entity_poly.pdbx_strand_id
1 'polypeptide(L)'
;MSTLDFRDSETHSPNREELLQLAIRAARNGNRESARVMFRQILEEDRRNERAMLWMAKLATSKAERRQWLNRVLVVNPHQQIAKEALRRMDYKNKAHDNRVLVIFGFIAALLVIVGVISVIVILSMR
;
A
#
# COMPACT_ATOMS: atom_id res chain seq x y z
N MET A 1 -34.15 -0.14 -48.60
CA MET A 1 -32.80 0.50 -48.63
C MET A 1 -32.39 0.72 -47.18
N SER A 2 -31.20 0.28 -46.84
CA SER A 2 -30.74 -0.12 -45.50
C SER A 2 -30.54 1.04 -44.53
N THR A 3 -31.12 0.92 -43.34
CA THR A 3 -30.51 1.45 -42.11
C THR A 3 -30.66 0.36 -41.04
N LEU A 4 -29.79 -0.65 -41.13
CA LEU A 4 -29.49 -1.53 -39.99
C LEU A 4 -28.89 -0.62 -38.92
N ASP A 5 -29.74 -0.23 -37.97
CA ASP A 5 -29.36 0.51 -36.79
C ASP A 5 -28.61 -0.43 -35.85
N PHE A 6 -27.31 -0.63 -36.14
CA PHE A 6 -26.34 -1.24 -35.21
C PHE A 6 -26.08 -0.25 -34.07
N ARG A 7 -27.11 0.05 -33.28
CA ARG A 7 -26.96 0.69 -31.98
C ARG A 7 -26.71 -0.41 -30.94
N ASP A 8 -25.60 -0.24 -30.24
CA ASP A 8 -25.35 -0.75 -28.89
C ASP A 8 -24.90 -2.22 -28.74
N SER A 9 -23.93 -2.65 -29.54
CA SER A 9 -23.01 -3.73 -29.14
C SER A 9 -21.65 -3.18 -28.67
N GLU A 10 -21.67 -2.11 -27.87
CA GLU A 10 -20.49 -1.64 -27.14
C GLU A 10 -20.08 -2.63 -26.02
N THR A 11 -19.41 -3.69 -26.45
CA THR A 11 -18.09 -4.11 -25.95
C THR A 11 -17.88 -4.18 -24.43
N HIS A 12 -18.60 -5.07 -23.75
CA HIS A 12 -17.90 -5.96 -22.82
C HIS A 12 -17.17 -7.00 -23.66
N SER A 13 -15.92 -6.72 -24.08
CA SER A 13 -15.10 -7.74 -24.75
C SER A 13 -14.92 -8.89 -23.76
N PRO A 14 -15.47 -10.10 -23.99
CA PRO A 14 -15.37 -11.23 -23.06
C PRO A 14 -13.91 -11.48 -22.61
N ASN A 15 -12.97 -11.21 -23.51
CA ASN A 15 -11.53 -11.25 -23.26
C ASN A 15 -11.05 -10.39 -22.07
N ARG A 16 -11.67 -9.24 -21.77
CA ARG A 16 -11.25 -8.34 -20.67
C ARG A 16 -11.58 -8.90 -19.30
N GLU A 17 -12.81 -9.37 -19.11
CA GLU A 17 -13.22 -10.00 -17.84
C GLU A 17 -12.53 -11.36 -17.68
N GLU A 18 -12.31 -12.10 -18.77
CA GLU A 18 -11.50 -13.32 -18.77
C GLU A 18 -10.06 -13.06 -18.33
N LEU A 19 -9.40 -12.03 -18.87
CA LEU A 19 -8.06 -11.62 -18.47
C LEU A 19 -8.01 -11.21 -17.00
N LEU A 20 -9.03 -10.47 -16.53
CA LEU A 20 -9.15 -10.09 -15.12
C LEU A 20 -9.28 -11.31 -14.21
N GLN A 21 -10.13 -12.28 -14.58
CA GLN A 21 -10.28 -13.52 -13.83
C GLN A 21 -9.00 -14.35 -13.82
N LEU A 22 -8.30 -14.44 -14.95
CA LEU A 22 -7.02 -15.15 -15.06
C LEU A 22 -5.96 -14.50 -14.16
N ALA A 23 -5.85 -13.17 -14.19
CA ALA A 23 -4.95 -12.41 -13.33
C ALA A 23 -5.23 -12.66 -11.84
N ILE A 24 -6.52 -12.70 -11.46
CA ILE A 24 -6.95 -12.99 -10.09
C ILE A 24 -6.54 -14.41 -9.69
N ARG A 25 -6.75 -15.42 -10.55
CA ARG A 25 -6.33 -16.80 -10.29
C ARG A 25 -4.82 -16.89 -10.11
N ALA A 26 -4.05 -16.26 -11.00
CA ALA A 26 -2.59 -16.21 -10.88
C ALA A 26 -2.14 -15.56 -9.55
N ALA A 27 -2.76 -14.44 -9.16
CA ALA A 27 -2.47 -13.78 -7.89
C ALA A 27 -2.77 -14.67 -6.69
N ARG A 28 -3.89 -15.41 -6.71
CA ARG A 28 -4.30 -16.35 -5.65
C ARG A 28 -3.39 -17.56 -5.58
N ASN A 29 -2.89 -18.04 -6.71
CA ASN A 29 -1.97 -19.18 -6.79
C ASN A 29 -0.53 -18.83 -6.39
N GLY A 30 -0.25 -17.59 -5.99
CA GLY A 30 1.09 -17.14 -5.61
C GLY A 30 1.96 -16.67 -6.78
N ASN A 31 1.48 -16.75 -8.03
CA ASN A 31 2.16 -16.24 -9.22
C ASN A 31 2.03 -14.71 -9.32
N ARG A 32 2.67 -14.01 -8.39
CA ARG A 32 2.57 -12.56 -8.22
C ARG A 32 3.08 -11.77 -9.43
N GLU A 33 4.19 -12.19 -10.03
CA GLU A 33 4.78 -11.50 -11.18
C GLU A 33 3.88 -11.59 -12.41
N SER A 34 3.42 -12.79 -12.76
CA SER A 34 2.48 -12.99 -13.87
C SER A 34 1.18 -12.22 -13.65
N ALA A 35 0.65 -12.25 -12.43
CA ALA A 35 -0.53 -11.46 -12.07
C ALA A 35 -0.28 -9.94 -12.25
N ARG A 36 0.88 -9.43 -11.83
CA ARG A 36 1.24 -8.01 -11.98
C ARG A 36 1.35 -7.60 -13.45
N VAL A 37 1.85 -8.47 -14.33
CA VAL A 37 1.86 -8.23 -15.79
C VAL A 37 0.43 -8.12 -16.32
N MET A 38 -0.43 -9.10 -16.01
CA MET A 38 -1.81 -9.09 -16.49
C MET A 38 -2.62 -7.90 -15.95
N PHE A 39 -2.48 -7.55 -14.66
CA PHE A 39 -3.15 -6.36 -14.12
C PHE A 39 -2.65 -5.07 -14.74
N ARG A 40 -1.36 -4.97 -15.12
CA ARG A 40 -0.86 -3.81 -15.86
C ARG A 40 -1.49 -3.71 -17.25
N GLN A 41 -1.57 -4.82 -17.99
CA GLN A 41 -2.24 -4.83 -19.29
C GLN A 41 -3.70 -4.39 -19.17
N ILE A 42 -4.43 -4.88 -18.16
CA ILE A 42 -5.81 -4.45 -17.89
C ILE A 42 -5.87 -2.94 -17.60
N LEU A 43 -4.90 -2.40 -16.83
CA LEU A 43 -4.85 -0.97 -16.50
C LEU A 43 -4.38 -0.09 -17.66
N GLU A 44 -3.61 -0.63 -18.62
CA GLU A 44 -3.24 0.07 -19.84
C GLU A 44 -4.45 0.27 -20.75
N GLU A 45 -5.32 -0.74 -20.82
CA GLU A 45 -6.55 -0.71 -21.59
C GLU A 45 -7.67 0.05 -20.86
N ASP A 46 -7.86 -0.20 -19.57
CA ASP A 46 -8.79 0.48 -18.67
C ASP A 46 -8.07 1.03 -17.44
N ARG A 47 -7.61 2.28 -17.59
CA ARG A 47 -6.96 3.04 -16.51
C ARG A 47 -7.86 3.33 -15.31
N ARG A 48 -9.17 3.07 -15.39
CA ARG A 48 -10.14 3.28 -14.31
C ARG A 48 -10.60 1.98 -13.67
N ASN A 49 -9.97 0.84 -14.00
CA ASN A 49 -10.36 -0.44 -13.43
C ASN A 49 -9.98 -0.55 -11.95
N GLU A 50 -10.94 -0.26 -11.07
CA GLU A 50 -10.77 -0.29 -9.62
C GLU A 50 -10.32 -1.67 -9.11
N ARG A 51 -10.87 -2.74 -9.69
CA ARG A 51 -10.57 -4.13 -9.30
C ARG A 51 -9.11 -4.44 -9.54
N ALA A 52 -8.58 -4.10 -10.73
CA ALA A 52 -7.18 -4.30 -11.06
C ALA A 52 -6.26 -3.47 -10.15
N MET A 53 -6.61 -2.20 -9.86
CA MET A 53 -5.83 -1.37 -8.92
C MET A 53 -5.82 -1.93 -7.49
N LEU A 54 -6.94 -2.46 -6.99
CA LEU A 54 -7.01 -3.10 -5.68
C LEU A 54 -6.13 -4.37 -5.62
N TRP A 55 -6.06 -5.13 -6.71
CA TRP A 55 -5.16 -6.27 -6.79
C TRP A 55 -3.69 -5.86 -6.87
N MET A 56 -3.36 -4.80 -7.61
CA MET A 56 -2.01 -4.21 -7.60
C MET A 56 -1.62 -3.75 -6.18
N ALA A 57 -2.54 -3.16 -5.42
CA ALA A 57 -2.30 -2.83 -4.01
C ALA A 57 -2.04 -4.07 -3.13
N LYS A 58 -2.68 -5.21 -3.42
CA LYS A 58 -2.41 -6.48 -2.72
C LYS A 58 -1.07 -7.12 -3.10
N LEU A 59 -0.65 -6.93 -4.35
CA LEU A 59 0.61 -7.45 -4.89
C LEU A 59 1.81 -6.53 -4.61
N ALA A 60 1.58 -5.32 -4.11
CA ALA A 60 2.62 -4.37 -3.75
C ALA A 60 3.58 -4.95 -2.71
N THR A 61 4.88 -4.78 -2.95
CA THR A 61 5.93 -5.33 -2.07
C THR A 61 6.25 -4.38 -0.92
N SER A 62 6.04 -3.07 -1.13
CA SER A 62 6.29 -2.04 -0.13
C SER A 62 5.00 -1.40 0.38
N LYS A 63 5.04 -0.88 1.62
CA LYS A 63 3.94 -0.09 2.18
C LYS A 63 3.67 1.17 1.34
N ALA A 64 4.72 1.80 0.78
CA ALA A 64 4.60 3.00 -0.03
C ALA A 64 3.85 2.72 -1.34
N GLU A 65 4.26 1.67 -2.06
CA GLU A 65 3.60 1.23 -3.30
C GLU A 65 2.14 0.84 -3.04
N ARG A 66 1.88 0.10 -1.96
CA ARG A 66 0.51 -0.25 -1.57
C ARG A 66 -0.36 0.99 -1.34
N ARG A 67 0.15 1.99 -0.63
CA ARG A 67 -0.55 3.26 -0.37
C ARG A 67 -0.82 4.00 -1.68
N GLN A 68 0.15 4.04 -2.59
CA GLN A 68 -0.01 4.68 -3.90
C GLN A 68 -1.16 4.07 -4.70
N TRP A 69 -1.23 2.73 -4.79
CA TRP A 69 -2.32 2.05 -5.49
C TRP A 69 -3.68 2.28 -4.84
N LEU A 70 -3.77 2.23 -3.51
CA LEU A 70 -5.02 2.51 -2.79
C LEU A 70 -5.49 3.96 -2.98
N ASN A 71 -4.57 4.93 -3.01
CA ASN A 71 -4.90 6.31 -3.31
C ASN A 71 -5.43 6.46 -4.74
N ARG A 72 -4.84 5.77 -5.72
CA ARG A 72 -5.36 5.75 -7.10
C ARG A 72 -6.78 5.20 -7.18
N VAL A 73 -7.09 4.15 -6.41
CA VAL A 73 -8.46 3.62 -6.32
C VAL A 73 -9.43 4.71 -5.83
N LEU A 74 -9.04 5.48 -4.80
CA LEU A 74 -9.88 6.55 -4.27
C LEU A 74 -10.02 7.75 -5.21
N VAL A 75 -9.04 7.99 -6.08
CA VAL A 75 -9.14 9.00 -7.15
C VAL A 75 -10.19 8.58 -8.18
N VAL A 76 -10.23 7.30 -8.53
CA VAL A 76 -11.22 6.77 -9.48
C VAL A 76 -12.61 6.67 -8.84
N ASN A 77 -12.68 6.13 -7.63
CA ASN A 77 -13.89 5.94 -6.86
C ASN A 77 -13.68 6.36 -5.40
N PRO A 78 -14.06 7.61 -5.06
CA PRO A 78 -13.95 8.14 -3.70
C PRO A 78 -14.81 7.39 -2.67
N HIS A 79 -15.77 6.58 -3.08
CA HIS A 79 -16.65 5.82 -2.20
C HIS A 79 -16.16 4.40 -1.93
N GLN A 80 -15.02 4.01 -2.49
CA GLN A 80 -14.50 2.65 -2.35
C GLN A 80 -14.04 2.34 -0.91
N GLN A 81 -14.89 1.65 -0.17
CA GLN A 81 -14.70 1.40 1.27
C GLN A 81 -13.46 0.52 1.55
N ILE A 82 -13.19 -0.45 0.68
CA ILE A 82 -12.03 -1.36 0.79
C ILE A 82 -10.73 -0.54 0.82
N ALA A 83 -10.62 0.47 -0.04
CA ALA A 83 -9.42 1.30 -0.12
C ALA A 83 -9.27 2.22 1.10
N LYS A 84 -10.37 2.83 1.56
CA LYS A 84 -10.38 3.67 2.77
C LYS A 84 -9.96 2.89 4.00
N GLU A 85 -10.53 1.70 4.19
CA GLU A 85 -10.22 0.88 5.36
C GLU A 85 -8.77 0.39 5.34
N ALA A 86 -8.27 -0.02 4.17
CA ALA A 86 -6.88 -0.44 4.01
C ALA A 86 -5.90 0.70 4.35
N LEU A 87 -6.17 1.94 3.90
CA LEU A 87 -5.36 3.11 4.24
C LEU A 87 -5.39 3.42 5.73
N ARG A 88 -6.57 3.44 6.35
CA ARG A 88 -6.72 3.66 7.81
C ARG A 88 -5.89 2.68 8.63
N ARG A 89 -5.93 1.39 8.27
CA ARG A 89 -5.13 0.34 8.95
C ARG A 89 -3.62 0.56 8.78
N MET A 90 -3.19 1.08 7.64
CA MET A 90 -1.77 1.40 7.38
C MET A 90 -1.30 2.59 8.19
N ASP A 91 -2.13 3.62 8.34
CA ASP A 91 -1.78 4.83 9.09
C ASP A 91 -1.73 4.56 10.60
N TYR A 92 -2.64 3.73 11.11
CA TYR A 92 -2.59 3.29 12.51
C TYR A 92 -1.27 2.58 12.86
N LYS A 93 -0.78 1.71 11.97
CA LYS A 93 0.49 0.98 12.16
C LYS A 93 1.73 1.86 12.08
N ASN A 94 1.68 2.97 11.35
CA ASN A 94 2.83 3.87 11.22
C ASN A 94 2.99 4.78 12.46
N LYS A 95 1.89 5.26 13.06
CA LYS A 95 1.94 6.07 14.29
C LYS A 95 2.58 5.34 15.49
N ALA A 96 2.50 4.02 15.53
CA ALA A 96 3.12 3.22 16.60
C ALA A 96 4.64 3.05 16.46
N HIS A 97 5.25 3.40 15.32
CA HIS A 97 6.67 3.12 15.05
C HIS A 97 7.58 4.36 15.03
N ASP A 98 7.00 5.57 15.04
CA ASP A 98 7.75 6.84 15.09
C ASP A 98 8.22 7.23 16.51
N ASN A 99 7.90 6.41 17.53
CA ASN A 99 8.36 6.60 18.90
C ASN A 99 9.83 6.17 19.14
N ARG A 100 10.60 5.86 18.09
CA ARG A 100 12.03 5.53 18.22
C ARG A 100 12.87 6.73 18.64
N VAL A 101 12.47 7.93 18.22
CA VAL A 101 13.16 9.18 18.59
C VAL A 101 13.00 9.46 20.08
N LEU A 102 11.83 9.20 20.67
CA LEU A 102 11.61 9.34 22.12
C LEU A 102 12.46 8.36 22.94
N VAL A 103 12.62 7.12 22.48
CA VAL A 103 13.47 6.12 23.15
C VAL A 103 14.96 6.49 23.04
N ILE A 104 15.41 6.99 21.90
CA ILE A 104 16.80 7.43 21.70
C ILE A 104 17.12 8.64 22.60
N PHE A 105 16.23 9.64 22.66
CA PHE A 105 16.41 10.78 23.59
C PHE A 105 16.37 10.35 25.06
N GLY A 106 15.50 9.41 25.42
CA GLY A 106 15.46 8.84 26.77
C GLY A 106 16.75 8.09 27.15
N PHE A 107 17.32 7.33 26.23
CA PHE A 107 18.56 6.58 26.46
C PHE A 107 19.79 7.51 26.61
N ILE A 108 19.88 8.55 25.77
CA ILE A 108 20.96 9.56 25.87
C ILE A 108 20.86 10.33 27.19
N ALA A 109 19.66 10.74 27.59
CA ALA A 109 19.44 11.42 28.86
C ALA A 109 19.84 10.52 30.06
N ALA A 110 19.49 9.23 30.02
CA ALA A 110 19.87 8.28 31.06
C ALA A 110 21.40 8.10 31.17
N LEU A 111 22.10 7.99 30.04
CA LEU A 111 23.57 7.88 30.01
C LEU A 111 24.26 9.11 30.63
N LEU A 112 23.80 10.32 30.31
CA LEU A 112 24.37 11.56 30.85
C LEU A 112 24.24 11.65 32.37
N VAL A 113 23.06 11.27 32.91
CA VAL A 113 22.84 11.26 34.36
C VAL A 113 23.77 10.25 35.04
N ILE A 114 23.88 9.03 34.50
CA ILE A 114 24.74 7.98 35.07
C ILE A 114 26.20 8.44 35.09
N VAL A 115 26.70 9.00 33.98
CA VAL A 115 28.08 9.52 33.89
C VAL A 115 28.32 10.67 34.87
N GLY A 116 27.34 11.58 35.01
CA GLY A 116 27.41 12.67 35.97
C GLY A 116 27.52 12.18 37.41
N VAL A 117 26.69 11.22 37.81
CA VAL A 117 26.71 10.63 39.16
C VAL A 117 28.04 9.93 39.43
N ILE A 118 28.56 9.14 38.49
CA ILE A 118 29.85 8.46 38.64
C ILE A 118 30.97 9.50 38.82
N SER A 119 30.97 10.56 38.02
CA SER A 119 31.98 11.63 38.09
C SER A 119 31.99 12.30 39.47
N VAL A 120 30.81 12.59 40.02
CA VAL A 120 30.66 13.20 41.36
C VAL A 120 31.18 12.27 42.46
N ILE A 121 30.87 10.97 42.39
CA ILE A 121 31.34 9.96 43.35
C ILE A 121 32.87 9.89 43.34
N VAL A 122 33.49 9.86 42.16
CA VAL A 122 34.95 9.83 42.01
C VAL A 122 35.59 11.08 42.62
N ILE A 123 35.05 12.27 42.33
CA ILE A 123 35.56 13.53 42.89
C ILE A 123 35.47 13.54 44.42
N LEU A 124 34.36 13.05 44.98
CA LEU A 124 34.17 12.95 46.43
C LEU A 124 35.14 11.95 47.07
N SER A 125 35.46 10.85 46.39
CA SER A 125 36.40 9.84 46.87
C SER A 125 37.86 10.28 46.85
N MET A 126 38.19 11.27 46.02
CA MET A 126 39.55 11.75 45.79
C MET A 126 39.89 12.99 46.64
N ARG A 127 38.96 13.44 47.49
CA ARG A 127 39.05 14.60 48.38
C ARG A 127 39.03 14.16 49.83
#